data_AF-A0A7Y5J186-F1
#
_entry.id   AF-A0A7Y5J186-F1
#
_cell.length_a   1.000
_cell.length_b   1.000
_cell.length_c   1.000
_cell.angle_alpha   90.00
_cell.angle_beta   90.00
_cell.angle_gamma   90.00
#
_symmetry.space_group_name_H-M   'P 1'
#
loop_
_entity.id
_entity.type
_entity.pdbx_description
1 polymer ?
#
loop_
_entity_poly.entity_id
_entity_poly.type
_entity_poly.pdbx_seq_one_letter_code
_entity_poly.pdbx_strand_id
1 'polypeptide(L)'
;MKEVKRYSDHFKRRVVLGCESLEYYRRKYKIGGSMTLSRWMDKFAWEKEASMAIKKEGENEELAKLKAEVELLRRELEEERLRRQAYELMIKIAEEEFNIPIEKKSGVKQSKR
;
A
#
# COMPACT_ATOMS: atom_id res chain seq x y z
N MET A 1 -42.84 7.01 -31.59
CA MET A 1 -42.47 7.30 -30.19
C MET A 1 -41.03 6.86 -29.97
N LYS A 2 -40.19 7.64 -29.28
CA LYS A 2 -38.81 7.21 -28.97
C LYS A 2 -38.85 6.16 -27.86
N GLU A 3 -38.13 5.06 -28.03
CA GLU A 3 -38.00 4.02 -27.01
C GLU A 3 -37.26 4.57 -25.77
N VAL A 4 -37.88 4.45 -24.59
CA VAL A 4 -37.30 4.93 -23.34
C VAL A 4 -36.46 3.82 -22.73
N LYS A 5 -35.13 3.98 -22.81
CA LYS A 5 -34.19 3.07 -22.14
C LYS A 5 -34.33 3.19 -20.62
N ARG A 6 -34.75 2.10 -19.97
CA ARG A 6 -34.81 1.98 -18.51
C ARG A 6 -33.60 1.24 -17.98
N TYR A 7 -33.01 1.76 -16.90
CA TYR A 7 -31.86 1.15 -16.22
C TYR A 7 -32.27 0.68 -14.83
N SER A 8 -31.78 -0.50 -14.42
CA SER A 8 -31.97 -1.02 -13.07
C SER A 8 -31.24 -0.17 -12.04
N ASP A 9 -31.76 -0.08 -10.82
CA ASP A 9 -31.10 0.70 -9.76
C ASP A 9 -29.73 0.13 -9.39
N HIS A 10 -29.55 -1.19 -9.46
CA HIS A 10 -28.23 -1.81 -9.30
C HIS A 10 -27.21 -1.30 -10.34
N PHE A 11 -27.61 -1.18 -11.61
CA PHE A 11 -26.72 -0.62 -12.63
C PHE A 11 -26.40 0.86 -12.37
N LYS A 12 -27.39 1.66 -11.94
CA LYS A 12 -27.17 3.07 -11.62
C LYS A 12 -26.21 3.23 -10.43
N ARG A 13 -26.39 2.44 -9.36
CA ARG A 13 -25.48 2.40 -8.21
C ARG A 13 -24.06 2.04 -8.64
N ARG A 14 -23.90 1.03 -9.51
CA ARG A 14 -22.58 0.66 -10.07
C ARG A 14 -21.89 1.82 -10.79
N VAL A 15 -22.65 2.63 -11.54
CA VAL A 15 -22.12 3.78 -12.26
C VAL A 15 -21.74 4.92 -11.31
N VAL A 16 -22.55 5.18 -10.27
CA VAL A 16 -22.34 6.30 -9.33
C VAL A 16 -21.27 5.98 -8.28
N LEU A 17 -21.25 4.75 -7.76
CA LEU A 17 -20.31 4.26 -6.74
C LEU A 17 -19.02 3.68 -7.36
N GLY A 18 -18.97 3.58 -8.69
CA GLY A 18 -17.81 3.11 -9.42
C GLY A 18 -16.61 4.04 -9.23
N CYS A 19 -15.41 3.49 -9.43
CA CYS A 19 -14.15 4.25 -9.40
C CYS A 19 -13.87 5.00 -10.72
N GLU A 20 -14.55 4.64 -11.80
CA GLU A 20 -14.31 5.20 -13.13
C GLU A 20 -15.06 6.52 -13.36
N SER A 21 -14.57 7.31 -14.32
CA SER A 21 -15.22 8.55 -14.71
C SER A 21 -16.64 8.33 -15.28
N LEU A 22 -17.55 9.24 -14.98
CA LEU A 22 -18.89 9.24 -15.56
C LEU A 22 -18.86 9.27 -17.10
N GLU A 23 -17.86 9.92 -17.68
CA GLU A 23 -17.68 9.99 -19.13
C GLU A 23 -17.23 8.65 -19.72
N TYR A 24 -16.51 7.83 -18.95
CA TYR A 24 -16.22 6.45 -19.31
C TYR A 24 -17.50 5.63 -19.38
N TYR A 25 -18.35 5.69 -18.35
CA TYR A 25 -19.63 4.98 -18.33
C TYR A 25 -20.59 5.45 -19.42
N ARG A 26 -20.63 6.76 -19.68
CA ARG A 26 -21.43 7.35 -20.75
C ARG A 26 -21.06 6.78 -22.11
N ARG A 27 -19.76 6.76 -22.44
CA ARG A 27 -19.23 6.22 -23.71
C ARG A 27 -19.44 4.71 -23.80
N LYS A 28 -19.13 3.96 -22.74
CA LYS A 28 -19.22 2.50 -22.71
C LYS A 28 -20.64 1.98 -22.86
N TYR A 29 -21.60 2.58 -22.16
CA TYR A 29 -22.99 2.11 -22.12
C TYR A 29 -23.94 2.95 -22.98
N LYS A 30 -23.41 3.89 -23.77
CA LYS A 30 -24.16 4.80 -24.65
C LYS A 30 -25.34 5.44 -23.92
N ILE A 31 -25.08 5.93 -22.71
CA ILE A 31 -26.09 6.55 -21.84
C ILE A 31 -26.43 7.92 -22.43
N GLY A 32 -27.67 8.07 -22.87
CA GLY A 32 -28.17 9.28 -23.49
C GLY A 32 -28.61 10.34 -22.46
N GLY A 33 -28.55 11.61 -22.85
CA GLY A 33 -29.01 12.75 -22.06
C GLY A 33 -27.96 13.26 -21.07
N SER A 34 -27.59 14.54 -21.21
CA SER A 34 -26.59 15.18 -20.34
C SER A 34 -26.96 15.15 -18.86
N MET A 35 -28.26 15.18 -18.56
CA MET A 35 -28.82 15.21 -17.19
C MET A 35 -29.03 13.83 -16.57
N THR A 36 -28.94 12.74 -17.34
CA THR A 36 -29.32 11.40 -16.85
C THR A 36 -28.40 10.93 -15.73
N LEU A 37 -27.09 11.11 -15.91
CA LEU A 37 -26.09 10.75 -14.91
C LEU A 37 -26.16 11.68 -13.69
N SER A 38 -26.39 12.98 -13.90
CA SER A 38 -26.58 13.94 -12.81
C SER A 38 -27.73 13.54 -11.89
N ARG A 39 -28.89 13.18 -12.46
CA ARG A 39 -30.04 12.70 -11.67
C ARG A 39 -29.74 11.42 -10.89
N TRP A 40 -28.89 10.54 -11.41
CA TRP A 40 -28.47 9.35 -10.67
C TRP A 40 -27.51 9.70 -9.54
N MET A 41 -26.58 10.63 -9.77
CA MET A 41 -25.71 11.15 -8.72
C MET A 41 -26.52 11.76 -7.58
N ASP A 42 -27.49 12.62 -7.90
CA ASP A 42 -28.35 13.25 -6.89
C ASP A 42 -29.14 12.19 -6.11
N LYS A 43 -29.70 11.18 -6.81
CA LYS A 43 -30.46 10.09 -6.18
C LYS A 43 -29.63 9.25 -5.21
N PHE A 44 -28.34 9.02 -5.52
CA PHE A 44 -27.46 8.14 -4.74
C PHE A 44 -26.32 8.92 -4.06
N ALA A 45 -26.49 10.23 -3.85
CA ALA A 45 -25.46 11.12 -3.30
C ALA A 45 -25.03 10.72 -1.88
N TRP A 46 -25.99 10.27 -1.06
CA TRP A 46 -25.72 9.83 0.30
C TRP A 46 -25.02 8.46 0.36
N GLU A 47 -25.37 7.51 -0.53
CA GLU A 47 -24.67 6.20 -0.63
C GLU A 47 -23.25 6.39 -1.16
N LYS A 48 -23.15 7.25 -2.17
CA LYS A 48 -22.05 8.17 -2.44
C LYS A 48 -21.01 8.30 -1.34
N GLU A 49 -21.39 9.21 -0.45
CA GLU A 49 -20.67 9.71 0.69
C GLU A 49 -20.40 8.61 1.73
N ALA A 50 -21.40 7.80 2.07
CA ALA A 50 -21.23 6.68 3.00
C ALA A 50 -20.17 5.68 2.52
N SER A 51 -20.14 5.36 1.22
CA SER A 51 -19.13 4.46 0.66
C SER A 51 -17.72 5.04 0.69
N MET A 52 -17.59 6.36 0.54
CA MET A 52 -16.30 7.06 0.64
C MET A 52 -15.82 7.18 2.08
N ALA A 53 -16.74 7.39 3.04
CA ALA A 53 -16.42 7.42 4.45
C ALA A 53 -15.84 6.09 4.94
N ILE A 54 -16.50 4.97 4.61
CA ILE A 54 -16.02 3.61 4.96
C ILE A 54 -14.63 3.34 4.37
N LYS A 55 -14.40 3.71 3.10
CA LYS A 55 -13.07 3.55 2.48
C LYS A 55 -12.01 4.35 3.21
N LYS A 56 -12.31 5.60 3.55
CA LYS A 56 -11.37 6.48 4.26
C LYS A 56 -11.05 5.96 5.67
N GLU A 57 -12.04 5.41 6.37
CA GLU A 57 -11.82 4.75 7.68
C GLU A 57 -10.90 3.54 7.53
N GLY A 58 -11.16 2.66 6.57
CA GLY A 58 -10.29 1.51 6.28
C GLY A 58 -8.86 1.91 5.90
N GLU A 59 -8.69 2.92 5.05
CA GLU A 59 -7.39 3.48 4.68
C GLU A 59 -6.64 4.03 5.90
N ASN A 60 -7.34 4.73 6.81
CA ASN A 60 -6.72 5.25 8.04
C ASN A 60 -6.27 4.12 8.97
N GLU A 61 -7.06 3.06 9.13
CA GLU A 61 -6.67 1.89 9.92
C GLU A 61 -5.46 1.17 9.33
N GLU A 62 -5.43 0.99 8.01
CA GLU A 62 -4.31 0.37 7.31
C GLU A 62 -3.04 1.21 7.43
N LEU A 63 -3.14 2.53 7.27
CA LEU A 63 -2.03 3.46 7.49
C LEU A 63 -1.52 3.42 8.93
N ALA A 64 -2.40 3.28 9.92
CA ALA A 64 -2.00 3.16 11.32
C ALA A 64 -1.22 1.85 11.57
N LYS A 65 -1.70 0.72 11.01
CA LYS A 65 -1.03 -0.58 11.11
C LYS A 65 0.35 -0.55 10.45
N LEU A 66 0.44 -0.01 9.24
CA LEU A 66 1.71 0.14 8.50
C LEU A 66 2.72 0.99 9.27
N LYS A 67 2.29 2.09 9.91
CA LYS A 67 3.17 2.93 10.73
C LYS A 67 3.72 2.17 11.94
N ALA A 68 2.87 1.41 12.64
CA ALA A 68 3.28 0.60 13.79
C ALA A 68 4.29 -0.48 13.38
N GLU A 69 4.07 -1.14 12.24
CA GLU A 69 5.00 -2.14 11.71
C GLU A 69 6.35 -1.53 11.33
N VAL A 70 6.36 -0.36 10.68
CA VAL A 70 7.60 0.35 10.35
C VAL A 70 8.38 0.75 11.60
N GLU A 71 7.69 1.18 12.66
CA GLU A 71 8.34 1.52 13.93
C GLU A 71 8.97 0.29 14.61
N LEU A 72 8.25 -0.83 14.63
CA LEU A 72 8.75 -2.10 15.17
C LEU A 72 9.97 -2.59 14.39
N LEU A 73 9.90 -2.63 13.06
CA LEU A 73 11.01 -3.06 12.21
C LEU A 73 12.24 -2.16 12.35
N ARG A 74 12.05 -0.85 12.54
CA ARG A 74 13.16 0.07 12.81
C ARG A 74 13.86 -0.26 14.13
N ARG A 75 13.09 -0.55 15.17
CA ARG A 75 13.63 -0.94 16.47
C ARG A 75 14.42 -2.25 16.40
N GLU A 76 13.87 -3.26 15.74
CA GLU A 76 14.57 -4.55 15.53
C GLU A 76 15.88 -4.35 14.73
N LEU A 77 15.84 -3.49 13.71
CA LEU A 77 17.03 -3.16 12.92
C LEU A 77 18.11 -2.46 13.74
N GLU A 78 17.73 -1.56 14.65
CA GLU A 78 18.66 -0.89 15.55
C GLU A 78 19.29 -1.88 16.54
N GLU A 79 18.51 -2.80 17.09
CA GLU A 79 18.99 -3.84 17.99
C GLU A 79 19.99 -4.77 17.30
N GLU A 80 19.68 -5.24 16.09
CA GLU A 80 20.59 -6.09 15.32
C GLU A 80 21.86 -5.34 14.87
N ARG A 81 21.76 -4.04 14.58
CA ARG A 81 22.95 -3.19 14.32
C ARG A 81 23.84 -3.08 15.55
N LEU A 82 23.26 -2.86 16.73
CA LEU A 82 24.01 -2.80 17.97
C LEU A 82 24.67 -4.14 18.29
N ARG A 83 23.93 -5.24 18.12
CA ARG A 83 24.43 -6.59 18.30
C ARG A 83 25.59 -6.91 17.36
N ARG A 84 25.47 -6.51 16.09
CA ARG A 84 26.56 -6.62 15.11
C ARG A 84 27.81 -5.84 15.55
N GLN A 85 27.65 -4.60 15.99
CA GLN A 85 28.77 -3.79 16.48
C GLN A 85 29.44 -4.43 17.70
N ALA A 86 28.65 -4.99 18.63
CA ALA A 86 29.17 -5.71 19.78
C ALA A 86 29.99 -6.94 19.36
N TYR A 87 29.53 -7.70 18.35
CA TYR A 87 30.28 -8.82 17.81
C TYR A 87 31.58 -8.39 17.11
N GLU A 88 31.54 -7.32 16.31
CA GLU A 88 32.75 -6.75 15.68
C GLU A 88 33.78 -6.33 16.75
N LEU A 89 33.33 -5.71 17.85
CA LEU A 89 34.20 -5.34 18.98
C LEU A 89 34.76 -6.58 19.71
N MET A 90 33.92 -7.57 19.99
CA MET A 90 34.32 -8.82 20.64
C MET A 90 35.40 -9.55 19.82
N ILE A 91 35.27 -9.57 18.49
CA ILE A 91 36.27 -10.14 17.61
C ILE A 91 37.59 -9.38 17.74
N LYS A 92 37.57 -8.04 17.70
CA LYS A 92 38.80 -7.24 17.86
C LYS A 92 39.53 -7.52 19.17
N ILE A 93 38.80 -7.56 20.29
CA ILE A 93 39.38 -7.90 21.59
C ILE A 93 40.02 -9.28 21.56
N ALA A 94 39.35 -10.28 20.98
CA ALA A 94 39.90 -11.63 20.87
C ALA A 94 41.13 -11.70 19.96
N GLU A 95 41.16 -10.95 18.84
CA GLU A 95 42.36 -10.87 17.99
C GLU A 95 43.54 -10.23 18.74
N GLU A 96 43.29 -9.20 19.54
CA GLU A 96 44.30 -8.53 20.37
C GLU A 96 44.84 -9.44 21.48
N GLU A 97 43.98 -10.17 22.19
CA GLU A 97 44.38 -11.03 23.32
C GLU A 97 45.08 -12.32 22.86
N PHE A 98 44.57 -12.97 21.81
CA PHE A 98 45.07 -14.28 21.37
C PHE A 98 46.03 -14.21 20.18
N ASN A 99 46.19 -13.02 19.56
CA ASN A 99 47.06 -12.78 18.41
C ASN A 99 46.80 -13.73 17.21
N ILE A 100 45.56 -14.22 17.10
CA ILE A 100 45.07 -15.07 16.00
C ILE A 100 44.14 -14.22 15.13
N PRO A 101 44.33 -14.16 13.80
CA PRO A 101 43.41 -13.47 12.91
C PRO A 101 42.12 -14.29 12.77
N ILE A 102 41.03 -13.80 13.35
CA ILE A 102 39.70 -14.42 13.33
C ILE A 102 38.91 -13.90 12.12
N GLU A 103 39.05 -12.62 11.79
CA GLU A 103 38.40 -12.02 10.62
C GLU A 103 39.12 -12.35 9.32
N LYS A 104 38.36 -12.74 8.29
CA LYS A 104 38.89 -12.87 6.93
C LYS A 104 39.14 -11.49 6.32
N LYS A 105 40.39 -11.05 6.27
CA LYS A 105 40.81 -9.85 5.55
C LYS A 105 40.60 -10.05 4.04
N SER A 106 39.81 -9.17 3.40
CA SER A 106 39.58 -9.21 1.95
C SER A 106 40.90 -9.00 1.21
N GLY A 107 41.46 -10.07 0.64
CA GLY A 107 42.76 -10.03 -0.06
C GLY A 107 43.66 -11.24 0.14
N VAL A 108 43.31 -12.18 1.02
CA VAL A 108 44.11 -13.41 1.19
C VAL A 108 44.02 -14.25 -0.10
N LYS A 109 45.13 -14.32 -0.85
CA LYS A 109 45.28 -15.23 -1.98
C LYS A 109 44.98 -16.66 -1.50
N GLN A 110 43.99 -17.32 -2.10
CA GLN A 110 43.78 -18.75 -1.90
C GLN A 110 45.09 -19.47 -2.19
N SER A 111 45.62 -20.24 -1.23
CA SER A 111 46.75 -21.10 -1.52
C SER A 111 46.30 -22.11 -2.56
N LYS A 112 46.96 -22.14 -3.72
CA LYS A 112 46.72 -23.16 -4.73
C LYS A 112 47.02 -24.53 -4.12
N ARG A 113 46.05 -25.44 -4.23
CA ARG A 113 46.25 -26.88 -3.96
C ARG A 113 47.24 -27.46 -4.94
#